data_AF-A0A7C9ANU9-F1
#
_entry.id   AF-A0A7C9ANU9-F1
#
_cell.length_a   1.000
_cell.length_b   1.000
_cell.length_c   1.000
_cell.angle_alpha   90.00
_cell.angle_beta   90.00
_cell.angle_gamma   90.00
#
_symmetry.space_group_name_H-M   'P 1'
#
loop_
_entity.id
_entity.type
_entity.pdbx_description
1 polymer ?
#
loop_
_entity_poly.entity_id
_entity_poly.type
_entity_poly.pdbx_seq_one_letter_code
_entity_poly.pdbx_strand_id
1 'polypeptide(L)'
;KAFSDSVMINHPRFCSLMVRNRAGEHWRKTHVNIDDHFIIIHPTTTAAATESGHVEDDVEAAVNAYLADMAVSTPLSNDKPLWEVHVLMGLNCIVLRVHHALG
;
A
#
# COMPACT_ATOMS: atom_id res chain seq x y z
N LYS A 1 1.68 18.28 10.63
CA LYS A 1 2.92 17.49 10.87
C LYS A 1 2.58 16.20 11.62
N ALA A 2 1.65 15.37 11.12
CA ALA A 2 1.12 14.21 11.87
C ALA A 2 2.00 12.95 11.73
N PHE A 3 2.76 12.82 10.65
CA PHE A 3 3.51 11.60 10.33
C PHE A 3 5.04 11.74 10.46
N SER A 4 5.54 12.95 10.77
CA SER A 4 6.98 13.22 10.80
C SER A 4 7.74 12.42 11.88
N ASP A 5 7.04 11.99 12.93
CA ASP A 5 7.64 11.25 14.04
C ASP A 5 7.31 9.74 13.97
N SER A 6 6.72 9.27 12.85
CA SER A 6 6.38 7.85 12.66
C SER A 6 7.63 6.98 12.49
N VAL A 7 7.58 5.75 13.03
CA VAL A 7 8.65 4.76 12.89
C VAL A 7 8.95 4.46 11.42
N MET A 8 7.93 4.41 10.55
CA MET A 8 8.13 4.20 9.12
C MET A 8 8.94 5.33 8.48
N ILE A 9 8.63 6.59 8.79
CA ILE A 9 9.30 7.74 8.17
C ILE A 9 10.69 7.99 8.73
N ASN A 10 11.01 7.40 9.89
CA ASN A 10 12.34 7.48 10.48
C ASN A 10 13.23 6.28 10.11
N HIS A 11 12.68 5.21 9.55
CA HIS A 11 13.44 4.02 9.24
C HIS A 11 14.13 4.11 7.86
N PRO A 12 15.46 3.94 7.76
CA PRO A 12 16.23 4.20 6.53
C PRO A 12 15.71 3.48 5.28
N ARG A 13 15.17 2.26 5.42
CA ARG A 13 14.66 1.47 4.30
C ARG A 13 13.40 2.09 3.68
N PHE A 14 12.48 2.60 4.49
CA PHE A 14 11.24 3.24 4.03
C PHE A 14 11.49 4.65 3.46
N CYS A 15 12.70 5.19 3.64
CA CYS A 15 13.13 6.47 3.06
C CYS A 15 14.20 6.31 1.97
N SER A 16 14.29 5.12 1.37
CA SER A 16 15.26 4.81 0.33
C SER A 16 14.58 4.38 -0.97
N LEU A 17 15.13 4.85 -2.08
CA LEU A 17 14.79 4.43 -3.43
C LEU A 17 15.66 3.23 -3.82
N MET A 18 15.05 2.26 -4.50
CA MET A 18 15.79 1.23 -5.20
C MET A 18 16.27 1.80 -6.53
N VAL A 19 17.57 2.08 -6.65
CA VAL A 19 18.18 2.59 -7.88
C VAL A 19 18.79 1.44 -8.65
N ARG A 20 18.39 1.33 -9.92
CA ARG A 20 18.95 0.36 -10.88
C ARG A 20 19.77 1.11 -11.91
N ASN A 21 21.07 0.81 -12.01
CA ASN A 21 21.95 1.39 -13.02
C ASN A 21 22.91 0.32 -13.57
N ARG A 22 23.85 0.73 -14.45
CA ARG A 22 24.84 -0.19 -15.04
C ARG A 22 25.74 -0.90 -14.02
N ALA A 23 25.89 -0.36 -12.82
CA ALA A 23 26.67 -0.93 -11.73
C ALA A 23 25.86 -1.87 -10.82
N GLY A 24 24.56 -2.03 -11.08
CA GLY A 24 23.67 -2.93 -10.33
C GLY A 24 22.56 -2.19 -9.57
N GLU A 25 22.00 -2.88 -8.57
CA GLU A 25 20.93 -2.39 -7.72
C GLU A 25 21.50 -1.89 -6.39
N HIS A 26 21.08 -0.70 -5.95
CA HIS A 26 21.48 -0.18 -4.65
C HIS A 26 20.42 0.76 -4.08
N TRP A 27 20.41 0.90 -2.75
CA TRP A 27 19.52 1.79 -2.04
C TRP A 27 20.11 3.20 -1.96
N ARG A 28 19.30 4.22 -2.28
CA ARG A 28 19.66 5.63 -2.14
C ARG A 28 18.63 6.35 -1.28
N LYS A 29 19.07 7.00 -0.20
CA LYS A 29 18.18 7.82 0.63
C LYS A 29 17.53 8.93 -0.21
N THR A 30 16.26 9.19 0.04
CA THR A 30 15.48 10.23 -0.65
C THR A 30 14.62 11.01 0.34
N HIS A 31 14.14 12.17 -0.11
CA HIS A 31 12.98 12.80 0.51
C HIS A 31 11.72 11.99 0.14
N VAL A 32 10.88 11.73 1.14
CA VAL A 32 9.63 10.97 0.96
C VAL A 32 8.47 11.94 0.87
N ASN A 33 7.80 11.98 -0.27
CA ASN A 33 6.53 12.66 -0.42
C ASN A 33 5.42 11.74 0.09
N ILE A 34 4.89 12.00 1.29
CA ILE A 34 3.92 11.13 1.96
C ILE A 34 2.65 10.93 1.14
N ASP A 35 2.20 11.97 0.43
CA ASP A 35 0.95 11.94 -0.32
C ASP A 35 0.99 10.89 -1.46
N ASP A 36 2.17 10.62 -2.02
CA ASP A 36 2.35 9.60 -3.06
C ASP A 36 2.23 8.16 -2.51
N HIS A 37 2.27 7.98 -1.18
CA HIS A 37 2.20 6.67 -0.54
C HIS A 37 0.83 6.35 0.07
N PHE A 38 -0.06 7.34 0.23
CA PHE A 38 -1.40 7.13 0.77
C PHE A 38 -2.42 7.08 -0.36
N ILE A 39 -3.00 5.90 -0.55
CA ILE A 39 -3.96 5.65 -1.62
C ILE A 39 -5.33 5.46 -0.99
N ILE A 40 -6.22 6.41 -1.21
CA ILE A 40 -7.60 6.35 -0.70
C ILE A 40 -8.45 5.60 -1.73
N ILE A 41 -8.99 4.47 -1.30
CA ILE A 41 -9.88 3.64 -2.11
C ILE A 41 -11.27 3.77 -1.53
N HIS A 42 -12.25 3.97 -2.40
CA HIS A 42 -13.66 3.91 -2.07
C HIS A 42 -14.23 2.67 -2.76
N PRO A 43 -14.29 1.52 -2.08
CA PRO A 43 -14.80 0.29 -2.65
C PRO A 43 -16.26 0.51 -3.04
N THR A 44 -16.58 0.30 -4.31
CA THR A 44 -17.98 0.23 -4.73
C THR A 44 -18.61 -1.00 -4.09
N THR A 45 -19.63 -0.79 -3.26
CA THR A 45 -20.41 -1.81 -2.53
C THR A 45 -20.94 -2.92 -3.44
N THR A 46 -20.96 -2.70 -4.76
CA THR A 46 -21.41 -3.66 -5.78
C THR A 46 -20.56 -4.93 -5.86
N ALA A 47 -19.28 -4.89 -5.47
CA ALA A 47 -18.45 -6.11 -5.42
C ALA A 47 -18.73 -6.98 -4.17
N ALA A 48 -19.42 -6.41 -3.18
CA ALA A 48 -19.59 -6.97 -1.86
C ALA A 48 -21.01 -7.48 -1.60
N ALA A 49 -22.01 -7.11 -2.41
CA ALA A 49 -23.38 -7.57 -2.23
C ALA A 49 -23.49 -9.07 -2.57
N THR A 50 -22.97 -9.92 -1.69
CA THR A 50 -23.34 -11.31 -1.68
C THR A 50 -24.78 -11.37 -1.19
N GLU A 51 -25.57 -12.27 -1.75
CA GLU A 51 -26.99 -12.46 -1.41
C GLU A 51 -27.20 -12.92 0.06
N SER A 52 -26.15 -12.91 0.89
CA SER A 52 -26.12 -13.40 2.27
C SER A 52 -26.93 -12.54 3.24
N GLY A 53 -27.08 -11.24 2.95
CA GLY A 53 -27.73 -10.28 3.87
C GLY A 53 -26.93 -9.96 5.12
N HIS A 54 -25.69 -10.45 5.23
CA HIS A 54 -24.80 -10.25 6.36
C HIS A 54 -23.69 -9.26 6.01
N VAL A 55 -23.78 -8.04 6.55
CA VAL A 55 -22.88 -6.92 6.25
C VAL A 55 -21.40 -7.24 6.54
N GLU A 56 -21.12 -8.06 7.55
CA GLU A 56 -19.74 -8.42 7.91
C GLU A 56 -19.08 -9.32 6.86
N ASP A 57 -19.80 -10.31 6.34
CA ASP A 57 -19.33 -11.22 5.29
C ASP A 57 -19.07 -10.46 3.98
N ASP A 58 -19.93 -9.50 3.66
CA ASP A 58 -19.78 -8.61 2.51
C ASP A 58 -18.50 -7.75 2.62
N VAL A 59 -18.20 -7.23 3.81
CA VAL A 59 -16.97 -6.45 4.07
C VAL A 59 -15.72 -7.34 3.93
N GLU A 60 -15.74 -8.54 4.51
CA GLU A 60 -14.63 -9.49 4.38
C GLU A 60 -14.38 -9.87 2.91
N ALA A 61 -15.43 -10.20 2.17
CA ALA A 61 -15.35 -10.53 0.76
C ALA A 61 -14.74 -9.38 -0.07
N ALA A 62 -15.15 -8.14 0.21
CA ALA A 62 -14.61 -6.96 -0.46
C ALA A 62 -13.12 -6.74 -0.17
N VAL A 63 -12.70 -6.90 1.09
CA VAL A 63 -11.28 -6.81 1.47
C VAL A 63 -10.47 -7.91 0.80
N ASN A 64 -10.96 -9.15 0.81
CA ASN A 64 -10.29 -10.29 0.19
C ASN A 64 -10.13 -10.12 -1.32
N ALA A 65 -11.18 -9.65 -2.01
CA ALA A 65 -11.11 -9.35 -3.44
C ALA A 65 -10.05 -8.28 -3.74
N TYR A 66 -9.99 -7.24 -2.91
CA TYR A 66 -8.98 -6.19 -3.04
C TYR A 66 -7.55 -6.71 -2.81
N LEU A 67 -7.34 -7.53 -1.78
CA LEU A 67 -6.04 -8.16 -1.51
C LEU A 67 -5.61 -9.10 -2.64
N ALA A 68 -6.56 -9.88 -3.20
CA ALA A 68 -6.32 -10.80 -4.31
C ALA A 68 -5.89 -10.05 -5.57
N ASP A 69 -6.59 -8.97 -5.94
CA ASP A 69 -6.21 -8.10 -7.06
C ASP A 69 -4.83 -7.49 -6.84
N MET A 70 -4.56 -6.98 -5.63
CA MET A 70 -3.27 -6.40 -5.29
C MET A 70 -2.12 -7.41 -5.41
N ALA A 71 -2.35 -8.68 -5.07
CA ALA A 71 -1.35 -9.75 -5.17
C ALA A 71 -0.92 -10.06 -6.62
N VAL A 72 -1.80 -9.81 -7.60
CA VAL A 72 -1.53 -10.02 -9.03
C VAL A 72 -1.33 -8.73 -9.83
N SER A 73 -1.50 -7.57 -9.17
CA SER A 73 -1.40 -6.23 -9.77
C SER A 73 0.03 -5.86 -10.23
N THR A 74 0.13 -4.71 -10.87
CA THR A 74 1.41 -4.13 -11.28
C THR A 74 2.38 -3.99 -10.10
N PRO A 75 3.71 -4.13 -10.35
CA PRO A 75 4.72 -3.90 -9.33
C PRO A 75 4.68 -2.46 -8.80
N LEU A 76 5.18 -2.28 -7.58
CA LEU A 76 5.40 -0.94 -7.01
C LEU A 76 6.35 -0.12 -7.91
N SER A 77 6.04 1.17 -8.06
CA SER A 77 6.90 2.09 -8.82
C SER A 77 8.27 2.25 -8.13
N ASN A 78 9.34 2.28 -8.93
CA ASN A 78 10.70 2.54 -8.45
C ASN A 78 11.02 4.03 -8.27
N ASP A 79 10.07 4.93 -8.61
CA ASP A 79 10.27 6.38 -8.50
C ASP A 79 10.03 6.92 -7.08
N LYS A 80 9.44 6.08 -6.21
CA LYS A 80 9.22 6.34 -4.78
C LYS A 80 9.70 5.14 -3.95
N PRO A 81 9.94 5.30 -2.64
CA PRO A 81 10.24 4.16 -1.77
C PRO A 81 9.21 3.03 -1.93
N LEU A 82 9.65 1.77 -1.87
CA LEU A 82 8.84 0.62 -2.31
C LEU A 82 7.78 0.15 -1.29
N TRP A 83 6.91 1.06 -0.86
CA TRP A 83 5.79 0.78 0.05
C TRP A 83 4.60 1.70 -0.23
N GLU A 84 3.40 1.26 0.12
CA GLU A 84 2.15 2.02 0.00
C GLU A 84 1.20 1.67 1.14
N VAL A 85 0.39 2.63 1.55
CA VAL A 85 -0.70 2.48 2.50
C VAL A 85 -2.01 2.74 1.77
N HIS A 86 -2.82 1.70 1.63
CA HIS A 86 -4.13 1.78 0.99
C HIS A 86 -5.21 1.84 2.07
N VAL A 87 -6.01 2.90 2.04
CA VAL A 87 -7.10 3.14 2.99
C VAL A 87 -8.42 2.80 2.30
N LEU A 88 -9.03 1.69 2.70
CA LEU A 88 -10.30 1.21 2.16
C LEU A 88 -11.45 1.91 2.92
N MET A 89 -11.84 3.08 2.45
CA MET A 89 -12.89 3.90 3.05
C MET A 89 -14.24 3.15 3.05
N GLY A 90 -14.94 3.16 4.17
CA GLY A 90 -16.22 2.43 4.32
C GLY A 90 -16.07 0.96 4.73
N LEU A 91 -14.89 0.36 4.56
CA LEU A 91 -14.57 -0.98 5.09
C LEU A 91 -13.77 -0.94 6.40
N ASN A 92 -13.39 0.27 6.88
CA ASN A 92 -12.55 0.48 8.06
C ASN A 92 -11.25 -0.35 8.04
N CYS A 93 -10.68 -0.56 6.85
CA CYS A 93 -9.51 -1.40 6.63
C CYS A 93 -8.34 -0.59 6.07
N ILE A 94 -7.13 -0.87 6.57
CA ILE A 94 -5.87 -0.32 6.04
C ILE A 94 -5.00 -1.49 5.58
N VAL A 95 -4.54 -1.40 4.34
CA VAL A 95 -3.65 -2.39 3.73
C VAL A 95 -2.27 -1.76 3.55
N LEU A 96 -1.25 -2.36 4.17
CA LEU A 96 0.13 -1.97 3.99
C LEU A 96 0.78 -2.90 2.96
N ARG A 97 1.12 -2.34 1.79
CA ARG A 97 1.86 -3.05 0.74
C ARG A 97 3.35 -2.69 0.84
N VAL A 98 4.21 -3.68 0.99
CA VAL A 98 5.67 -3.49 1.10
C VAL A 98 6.37 -4.44 0.15
N HIS A 99 7.35 -3.94 -0.61
CA HIS A 99 8.18 -4.81 -1.43
C HIS A 99 9.15 -5.62 -0.56
N HIS A 100 9.29 -6.91 -0.81
CA HIS A 100 10.13 -7.85 -0.03
C HIS A 100 11.61 -7.40 0.11
N ALA A 101 12.13 -6.61 -0.84
CA ALA A 101 13.48 -6.05 -0.74
C ALA A 101 13.66 -5.09 0.47
N LEU A 102 12.58 -4.58 1.05
CA LEU A 102 12.63 -3.72 2.24
C LEU A 102 12.78 -4.50 3.55
N GLY A 103 12.58 -5.82 3.57
CA GLY A 103 12.71 -6.64 4.78
C GLY A 103 11.69 -7.76 4.85
#